data_AF-A0A086QRK6-F1
#
_entry.id   AF-A0A086QRK6-F1
#
_cell.length_a   1.000
_cell.length_b   1.000
_cell.length_c   1.000
_cell.angle_alpha   90.00
_cell.angle_beta   90.00
_cell.angle_gamma   90.00
#
_symmetry.space_group_name_H-M   'P 1'
#
loop_
_entity.id
_entity.type
_entity.pdbx_description
1 polymer ?
#
loop_
_entity_poly.entity_id
_entity_poly.type
_entity_poly.pdbx_seq_one_letter_code
_entity_poly.pdbx_strand_id
1 'polypeptide(L)'
;VVALFCGWVAAGSFEYLCDRQAGKFKLELFSSILRQELGWFDTHDAGALSSQIDSNTATIRTAVGLKCATALQFFSTCVGGFVVAFWRSWKMTLIVSATLPCVAAGGAFLAWALRYSQTAVSDAYREAGSVAEEALGNIRTVISLGGEDRLAAAYTERLKRAEKAAIKGGVFTGSAFGAMMACVFLMYALGFWYAGQVISDGLRDLQAAIAMLPGTTVLDAGSLEFQGGDAIVVLICVMVSAFSIGQIIPLFGDYMKAVEAANDLLEIINRKSQLDPLDESGL
;
A
#
# COMPACT_ATOMS: atom_id res chain seq x y z
N VAL A 1 8.09 -24.10 9.72
CA VAL A 1 9.33 -23.85 10.50
C VAL A 1 10.31 -23.00 9.71
N VAL A 2 10.81 -23.46 8.55
CA VAL A 2 11.77 -22.68 7.73
C VAL A 2 11.27 -21.28 7.36
N ALA A 3 10.05 -21.14 6.87
CA ALA A 3 9.48 -19.82 6.54
C ALA A 3 9.36 -18.87 7.74
N LEU A 4 9.11 -19.40 8.94
CA LEU A 4 9.05 -18.62 10.17
C LEU A 4 10.44 -18.10 10.54
N PHE A 5 11.46 -18.98 10.50
CA PHE A 5 12.84 -18.57 10.75
C PHE A 5 13.33 -17.55 9.72
N CYS A 6 13.08 -17.76 8.43
CA CYS A 6 13.46 -16.81 7.38
C CYS A 6 12.77 -15.46 7.55
N GLY A 7 11.47 -15.45 7.87
CA GLY A 7 10.71 -14.22 8.10
C GLY A 7 11.25 -13.44 9.31
N TRP A 8 11.53 -14.14 10.41
CA TRP A 8 12.08 -13.53 11.62
C TRP A 8 13.48 -12.96 11.38
N VAL A 9 14.37 -13.70 10.71
CA VAL A 9 15.72 -13.23 10.36
C VAL A 9 15.67 -12.04 9.41
N ALA A 10 14.81 -12.06 8.40
CA ALA A 10 14.66 -10.95 7.47
C ALA A 10 14.18 -9.69 8.20
N ALA A 11 13.06 -9.78 8.93
CA ALA A 11 12.52 -8.65 9.68
C ALA A 11 13.53 -8.09 10.71
N GLY A 12 14.12 -8.97 11.52
CA GLY A 12 15.10 -8.57 12.54
C GLY A 12 16.35 -7.93 11.96
N SER A 13 16.83 -8.40 10.80
CA SER A 13 18.01 -7.81 10.14
C SER A 13 17.70 -6.40 9.60
N PHE A 14 16.55 -6.21 8.96
CA PHE A 14 16.14 -4.90 8.45
C PHE A 14 15.88 -3.89 9.58
N GLU A 15 15.24 -4.32 10.67
CA GLU A 15 15.05 -3.45 11.84
C GLU A 15 16.38 -3.08 12.49
N TYR A 16 17.28 -4.04 12.68
CA TYR A 16 18.61 -3.75 13.25
C TYR A 16 19.41 -2.76 12.39
N LEU A 17 19.41 -2.95 11.06
CA LEU A 17 20.08 -2.04 10.13
C LEU A 17 19.45 -0.64 10.17
N CYS A 18 18.13 -0.57 10.20
CA CYS A 18 17.39 0.69 10.27
C CYS A 18 17.74 1.46 11.55
N ASP A 19 17.76 0.79 12.70
CA ASP A 19 18.07 1.42 13.99
C ASP A 19 19.48 1.99 14.03
N ARG A 20 20.43 1.24 13.49
CA ARG A 20 21.83 1.67 13.39
C ARG A 20 21.99 2.86 12.45
N GLN A 21 21.31 2.86 11.30
CA GLN A 21 21.34 3.96 10.34
C GLN A 21 20.65 5.21 10.89
N ALA A 22 19.47 5.06 11.48
CA ALA A 22 18.74 6.16 12.11
C ALA A 22 19.54 6.79 13.25
N GLY A 23 20.23 5.99 14.07
CA GLY A 23 21.10 6.50 15.13
C GLY A 23 22.27 7.35 14.60
N LYS A 24 22.96 6.86 13.55
CA LYS A 24 24.03 7.65 12.89
C LYS A 24 23.48 8.94 12.27
N PHE A 25 22.36 8.85 11.59
CA PHE A 25 21.72 9.99 10.94
C PHE A 25 21.30 11.06 11.97
N LYS A 26 20.73 10.67 13.12
CA LYS A 26 20.42 11.60 14.21
C LYS A 26 21.67 12.29 14.78
N LEU A 27 22.78 11.57 14.94
CA LEU A 27 24.04 12.15 15.43
C LEU A 27 24.61 13.19 14.45
N GLU A 28 24.61 12.87 13.16
CA GLU A 28 25.09 13.79 12.12
C GLU A 28 24.20 15.03 12.01
N LEU A 29 22.87 14.83 12.05
CA LEU A 29 21.90 15.92 12.06
C LEU A 29 22.08 16.84 13.28
N PHE A 30 22.19 16.27 14.48
CA PHE A 30 22.41 17.03 15.71
C PHE A 30 23.74 17.80 15.66
N SER A 31 24.81 17.16 15.16
CA SER A 31 26.10 17.82 14.97
C SER A 31 26.03 18.97 13.95
N SER A 32 25.23 18.85 12.89
CA SER A 32 25.06 19.93 11.92
C SER A 32 24.25 21.09 12.49
N ILE A 33 23.17 20.80 13.24
CA ILE A 33 22.34 21.83 13.89
C ILE A 33 23.16 22.65 14.89
N LEU A 34 24.02 22.01 15.69
CA LEU A 34 24.89 22.73 16.63
C LEU A 34 25.93 23.63 15.97
N ARG A 35 26.24 23.42 14.68
CA ARG A 35 27.16 24.26 13.89
C ARG A 35 26.46 25.46 13.23
N GLN A 36 25.14 25.53 13.28
CA GLN A 36 24.39 26.62 12.65
C GLN A 36 24.56 27.93 13.43
N GLU A 37 24.57 29.04 12.70
CA GLU A 37 24.67 30.40 13.26
C GLU A 37 23.41 30.83 14.05
N LEU A 38 23.57 31.82 14.95
CA LEU A 38 22.47 32.31 15.80
C LEU A 38 21.29 32.86 14.97
N GLY A 39 21.55 33.53 13.85
CA GLY A 39 20.49 34.07 12.97
C GLY A 39 19.62 32.99 12.32
N TRP A 40 20.11 31.74 12.22
CA TRP A 40 19.28 30.61 11.78
C TRP A 40 18.26 30.23 12.86
N PHE A 41 18.66 30.23 14.13
CA PHE A 41 17.78 29.98 15.27
C PHE A 41 16.76 31.10 15.49
N ASP A 42 17.03 32.33 15.07
CA ASP A 42 16.04 33.42 15.11
C ASP A 42 14.89 33.22 14.09
N THR A 43 15.12 32.44 13.03
CA THR A 43 14.11 32.12 12.00
C THR A 43 13.40 30.80 12.22
N HIS A 44 13.97 29.90 13.03
CA HIS A 44 13.43 28.56 13.30
C HIS A 44 13.12 28.39 14.78
N ASP A 45 11.85 28.16 15.10
CA ASP A 45 11.46 27.83 16.47
C ASP A 45 12.09 26.50 16.91
N ALA A 46 12.89 26.54 17.97
CA ALA A 46 13.59 25.37 18.49
C ALA A 46 12.62 24.25 18.91
N GLY A 47 11.43 24.60 19.40
CA GLY A 47 10.40 23.63 19.79
C GLY A 47 9.81 22.88 18.59
N ALA A 48 9.36 23.64 17.58
CA ALA A 48 8.86 23.08 16.33
C ALA A 48 9.91 22.24 15.58
N LEU A 49 11.16 22.72 15.54
CA LEU A 49 12.27 22.04 14.88
C LEU A 49 12.57 20.67 15.52
N SER A 50 12.66 20.59 16.84
CA SER A 50 12.90 19.31 17.53
C SER A 50 11.80 18.30 17.26
N SER A 51 10.53 18.76 17.26
CA SER A 51 9.38 17.90 16.96
C SER A 51 9.39 17.42 15.49
N GLN A 52 9.72 18.33 14.55
CA GLN A 52 9.82 18.02 13.13
C GLN A 52 10.92 16.99 12.87
N ILE A 53 12.09 17.14 13.50
CA ILE A 53 13.20 16.20 13.37
C ILE A 53 12.81 14.81 13.86
N ASP A 54 12.18 14.71 15.03
CA ASP A 54 11.76 13.41 15.57
C ASP A 54 10.68 12.76 14.71
N SER A 55 9.70 13.53 14.24
CA SER A 55 8.63 13.05 13.34
C SER A 55 9.18 12.59 11.98
N ASN A 56 10.04 13.39 11.33
CA ASN A 56 10.64 13.07 10.04
C ASN A 56 11.58 11.87 10.16
N THR A 57 12.39 11.80 11.21
CA THR A 57 13.27 10.65 11.44
C THR A 57 12.48 9.37 11.74
N ALA A 58 11.38 9.47 12.49
CA ALA A 58 10.49 8.32 12.71
C ALA A 58 9.88 7.83 11.40
N THR A 59 9.42 8.74 10.53
CA THR A 59 8.88 8.42 9.21
C THR A 59 9.92 7.68 8.35
N ILE A 60 11.14 8.21 8.27
CA ILE A 60 12.25 7.57 7.55
C ILE A 60 12.56 6.17 8.12
N ARG A 61 12.65 6.04 9.45
CA ARG A 61 12.89 4.76 10.12
C ARG A 61 11.81 3.73 9.77
N THR A 62 10.53 4.12 9.80
CA THR A 62 9.46 3.17 9.46
C THR A 62 9.50 2.72 8.01
N ALA A 63 9.91 3.59 7.08
CA ALA A 63 10.02 3.25 5.65
C ALA A 63 11.22 2.33 5.37
N VAL A 64 12.39 2.62 5.96
CA VAL A 64 13.62 1.85 5.74
C VAL A 64 13.61 0.49 6.47
N GLY A 65 12.90 0.39 7.59
CA GLY A 65 12.82 -0.84 8.38
C GLY A 65 11.84 -1.88 7.80
N LEU A 66 10.79 -2.19 8.55
CA LEU A 66 9.85 -3.27 8.22
C LEU A 66 9.15 -3.09 6.87
N LYS A 67 8.88 -1.84 6.46
CA LYS A 67 8.24 -1.53 5.18
C LYS A 67 9.10 -1.96 3.99
N CYS A 68 10.40 -1.66 4.00
CA CYS A 68 11.32 -2.11 2.96
C CYS A 68 11.42 -3.64 2.88
N ALA A 69 11.48 -4.32 4.03
CA ALA A 69 11.50 -5.79 4.09
C ALA A 69 10.23 -6.40 3.47
N THR A 70 9.07 -5.83 3.80
CA THR A 70 7.78 -6.24 3.28
C THR A 70 7.66 -5.97 1.77
N ALA A 71 8.26 -4.87 1.28
CA ALA A 71 8.29 -4.55 -0.15
C ALA A 71 9.03 -5.63 -0.93
N LEU A 72 10.22 -6.00 -0.44
CA LEU A 72 11.05 -7.01 -1.05
C LEU A 72 10.38 -8.39 -1.00
N GLN A 73 9.66 -8.71 0.08
CA GLN A 73 8.88 -9.93 0.19
C GLN A 73 7.77 -10.00 -0.87
N PHE A 74 6.96 -8.96 -1.01
CA PHE A 74 5.89 -8.94 -2.02
C PHE A 74 6.44 -8.93 -3.44
N PHE A 75 7.55 -8.24 -3.69
CA PHE A 75 8.23 -8.26 -4.98
C PHE A 75 8.74 -9.67 -5.31
N SER A 76 9.43 -10.33 -4.38
CA SER A 76 9.90 -11.70 -4.54
C SER A 76 8.74 -12.70 -4.72
N THR A 77 7.62 -12.50 -4.02
CA THR A 77 6.43 -13.36 -4.13
C THR A 77 5.78 -13.20 -5.50
N CYS A 78 5.70 -11.97 -6.00
CA CYS A 78 5.20 -11.67 -7.34
C CYS A 78 6.05 -12.35 -8.42
N VAL A 79 7.37 -12.14 -8.39
CA VAL A 79 8.29 -12.73 -9.38
C VAL A 79 8.28 -14.25 -9.28
N GLY A 80 8.38 -14.81 -8.07
CA GLY A 80 8.37 -16.25 -7.83
C GLY A 80 7.07 -16.91 -8.29
N GLY A 81 5.92 -16.30 -8.01
CA GLY A 81 4.62 -16.83 -8.41
C GLY A 81 4.43 -16.85 -9.94
N PHE A 82 4.85 -15.79 -10.65
CA PHE A 82 4.83 -15.80 -12.11
C PHE A 82 5.80 -16.82 -12.71
N VAL A 83 7.01 -16.95 -12.17
CA VAL A 83 8.00 -17.94 -12.66
C VAL A 83 7.45 -19.37 -12.53
N VAL A 84 6.89 -19.73 -11.38
CA VAL A 84 6.27 -21.05 -11.16
C VAL A 84 5.07 -21.28 -12.09
N ALA A 85 4.24 -20.25 -12.29
CA ALA A 85 3.09 -20.32 -13.19
C ALA A 85 3.51 -20.59 -14.65
N PHE A 86 4.47 -19.81 -15.16
CA PHE A 86 5.01 -19.97 -16.51
C PHE A 86 5.72 -21.31 -16.71
N TRP A 87 6.40 -21.83 -15.67
CA TRP A 87 7.08 -23.11 -15.76
C TRP A 87 6.11 -24.29 -15.89
N ARG A 88 4.92 -24.20 -15.27
CA ARG A 88 3.93 -25.28 -15.32
C ARG A 88 3.06 -25.26 -16.58
N SER A 89 2.53 -24.10 -16.96
CA SER A 89 1.77 -23.96 -18.20
C SER A 89 1.73 -22.52 -18.68
N TRP A 90 2.46 -22.25 -19.76
CA TRP A 90 2.54 -20.92 -20.35
C TRP A 90 1.20 -20.49 -20.98
N LYS A 91 0.42 -21.42 -21.57
CA LYS A 91 -0.87 -21.10 -22.22
C LYS A 91 -1.92 -20.64 -21.22
N MET A 92 -2.05 -21.35 -20.10
CA MET A 92 -3.02 -21.03 -19.05
C MET A 92 -2.61 -19.73 -18.32
N THR A 93 -1.32 -19.58 -18.02
CA THR A 93 -0.78 -18.37 -17.40
C THR A 93 -1.06 -17.12 -18.24
N LEU A 94 -0.91 -17.19 -19.57
CA LEU A 94 -1.21 -16.05 -20.45
C LEU A 94 -2.67 -15.61 -20.38
N ILE A 95 -3.61 -16.55 -20.42
CA ILE A 95 -5.06 -16.25 -20.36
C ILE A 95 -5.42 -15.61 -19.02
N VAL A 96 -4.93 -16.17 -17.92
CA VAL A 96 -5.17 -15.64 -16.57
C VAL A 96 -4.44 -14.30 -16.37
N SER A 97 -3.28 -14.11 -16.99
CA SER A 97 -2.57 -12.82 -16.97
C SER A 97 -3.31 -11.72 -17.74
N ALA A 98 -4.01 -12.08 -18.82
CA ALA A 98 -4.80 -11.13 -19.61
C ALA A 98 -6.01 -10.56 -18.85
N THR A 99 -6.48 -11.24 -17.79
CA THR A 99 -7.54 -10.71 -16.92
C THR A 99 -7.01 -9.79 -15.81
N LEU A 100 -5.69 -9.79 -15.54
CA LEU A 100 -5.10 -8.94 -14.49
C LEU A 100 -5.30 -7.44 -14.71
N PRO A 101 -5.17 -6.88 -15.93
CA PRO A 101 -5.45 -5.46 -16.17
C PRO A 101 -6.90 -5.08 -15.86
N CYS A 102 -7.86 -5.98 -16.09
CA CYS A 102 -9.27 -5.76 -15.76
C CYS A 102 -9.47 -5.63 -14.23
N VAL A 103 -8.85 -6.53 -13.47
CA VAL A 103 -8.86 -6.47 -11.99
C VAL A 103 -8.13 -5.22 -11.48
N ALA A 104 -7.00 -4.87 -12.10
CA ALA A 104 -6.25 -3.67 -11.77
C ALA A 104 -7.05 -2.39 -12.02
N ALA A 105 -7.78 -2.31 -13.14
CA ALA A 105 -8.68 -1.20 -13.44
C ALA A 105 -9.81 -1.09 -12.41
N GLY A 106 -10.41 -2.22 -12.01
CA GLY A 106 -11.41 -2.25 -10.93
C GLY A 106 -10.84 -1.78 -9.59
N GLY A 107 -9.62 -2.20 -9.25
CA GLY A 107 -8.92 -1.74 -8.04
C GLY A 107 -8.58 -0.25 -8.07
N ALA A 108 -8.13 0.28 -9.21
CA ALA A 108 -7.86 1.69 -9.40
C ALA A 108 -9.16 2.53 -9.27
N PHE A 109 -10.26 2.05 -9.84
CA PHE A 109 -11.57 2.68 -9.69
C PHE A 109 -12.03 2.71 -8.22
N LEU A 110 -11.85 1.61 -7.49
CA LEU A 110 -12.14 1.56 -6.05
C LEU A 110 -11.28 2.56 -5.26
N ALA A 111 -9.98 2.62 -5.53
CA ALA A 111 -9.08 3.56 -4.85
C ALA A 111 -9.47 5.02 -5.12
N TRP A 112 -9.84 5.34 -6.36
CA TRP A 112 -10.34 6.66 -6.74
C TRP A 112 -11.67 6.98 -6.04
N ALA A 113 -12.62 6.05 -6.05
CA ALA A 113 -13.91 6.19 -5.39
C ALA A 113 -13.76 6.43 -3.88
N LEU A 114 -12.86 5.69 -3.23
CA LEU A 114 -12.59 5.82 -1.80
C LEU A 114 -11.99 7.19 -1.48
N ARG A 115 -10.99 7.63 -2.26
CA ARG A 115 -10.37 8.96 -2.08
C ARG A 115 -11.41 10.07 -2.27
N TYR A 116 -12.22 10.00 -3.32
CA TYR A 116 -13.27 10.98 -3.59
C TYR A 116 -14.29 11.05 -2.44
N SER A 117 -14.76 9.90 -1.97
CA SER A 117 -15.67 9.82 -0.83
C SER A 117 -15.06 10.41 0.44
N GLN A 118 -13.79 10.10 0.72
CA GLN A 118 -13.11 10.55 1.93
C GLN A 118 -12.93 12.07 1.93
N THR A 119 -12.54 12.66 0.80
CA THR A 119 -12.43 14.12 0.65
C THR A 119 -13.79 14.80 0.83
N ALA A 120 -14.83 14.32 0.15
CA ALA A 120 -16.17 14.91 0.24
C ALA A 120 -16.75 14.86 1.67
N VAL A 121 -16.51 13.75 2.39
CA VAL A 121 -16.92 13.61 3.80
C VAL A 121 -16.10 14.54 4.70
N SER A 122 -14.78 14.59 4.52
CA SER A 122 -13.90 15.47 5.28
C SER A 122 -14.26 16.94 5.11
N ASP A 123 -14.57 17.38 3.89
CA ASP A 123 -14.95 18.76 3.61
C ASP A 123 -16.28 19.14 4.28
N ALA A 124 -17.27 18.25 4.25
CA ALA A 124 -18.55 18.47 4.93
C ALA A 124 -18.39 18.50 6.46
N TYR A 125 -17.53 17.66 7.02
CA TYR A 125 -17.19 17.71 8.45
C TYR A 125 -16.42 18.98 8.81
N ARG A 126 -15.55 19.48 7.93
CA ARG A 126 -14.83 20.73 8.16
C ARG A 126 -15.78 21.94 8.24
N GLU A 127 -16.81 21.98 7.39
CA GLU A 127 -17.83 23.02 7.46
C GLU A 127 -18.65 22.96 8.77
N ALA A 128 -19.04 21.76 9.21
CA ALA A 128 -19.71 21.59 10.50
C ALA A 128 -18.78 21.95 11.68
N GLY A 129 -17.52 21.56 11.60
CA GLY A 129 -16.48 21.87 12.60
C GLY A 129 -16.26 23.36 12.75
N SER A 130 -16.24 24.12 11.64
CA SER A 130 -16.10 25.59 11.68
C SER A 130 -17.23 26.27 12.45
N VAL A 131 -18.48 25.80 12.31
CA VAL A 131 -19.61 26.34 13.08
C VAL A 131 -19.46 26.04 14.58
N ALA A 132 -19.00 24.83 14.92
CA ALA A 132 -18.74 24.48 16.31
C ALA A 132 -17.58 25.30 16.90
N GLU A 133 -16.54 25.52 16.12
CA GLU A 133 -15.38 26.32 16.51
C GLU A 133 -15.75 27.80 16.73
N GLU A 134 -16.59 28.38 15.88
CA GLU A 134 -17.12 29.74 16.07
C GLU A 134 -17.98 29.85 17.35
N ALA A 135 -18.85 28.85 17.57
CA ALA A 135 -19.72 28.81 18.74
C ALA A 135 -18.92 28.69 20.05
N LEU A 136 -17.92 27.80 20.08
CA LEU A 136 -17.09 27.54 21.26
C LEU A 136 -16.09 28.68 21.49
N GLY A 137 -15.51 29.24 20.42
CA GLY A 137 -14.61 30.39 20.51
C GLY A 137 -15.27 31.63 21.10
N ASN A 138 -16.56 31.83 20.81
CA ASN A 138 -17.35 32.97 21.29
C ASN A 138 -18.41 32.59 22.34
N ILE A 139 -18.15 31.57 23.16
CA ILE A 139 -19.16 30.97 24.05
C ILE A 139 -19.84 31.99 24.99
N ARG A 140 -19.11 32.99 25.49
CA ARG A 140 -19.68 34.05 26.34
C ARG A 140 -20.72 34.89 25.60
N THR A 141 -20.47 35.19 24.33
CA THR A 141 -21.40 35.91 23.46
C THR A 141 -22.64 35.07 23.17
N VAL A 142 -22.45 33.78 22.87
CA VAL A 142 -23.55 32.84 22.58
C VAL A 142 -24.51 32.73 23.78
N ILE A 143 -23.96 32.56 24.99
CA ILE A 143 -24.75 32.48 26.23
C ILE A 143 -25.46 33.81 26.49
N SER A 144 -24.76 34.94 26.32
CA SER A 144 -25.34 36.27 26.58
C SER A 144 -26.51 36.63 25.65
N LEU A 145 -26.53 36.07 24.45
CA LEU A 145 -27.58 36.27 23.45
C LEU A 145 -28.64 35.15 23.45
N GLY A 146 -28.50 34.13 24.30
CA GLY A 146 -29.40 32.95 24.30
C GLY A 146 -29.37 32.18 22.97
N GLY A 147 -28.25 32.20 22.25
CA GLY A 147 -28.13 31.66 20.89
C GLY A 147 -27.83 30.17 20.78
N GLU A 148 -27.84 29.43 21.89
CA GLU A 148 -27.43 28.02 21.98
C GLU A 148 -28.24 27.12 21.05
N ASP A 149 -29.57 27.19 21.10
CA ASP A 149 -30.46 26.38 20.27
C ASP A 149 -30.29 26.67 18.77
N ARG A 150 -30.05 27.94 18.43
CA ARG A 150 -29.83 28.37 17.03
C ARG A 150 -28.55 27.78 16.46
N LEU A 151 -27.46 27.81 17.24
CA LEU A 151 -26.18 27.25 16.82
C LEU A 151 -26.21 25.72 16.81
N ALA A 152 -26.90 25.10 17.77
CA ALA A 152 -27.13 23.65 17.79
C ALA A 152 -27.92 23.18 16.55
N ALA A 153 -28.96 23.93 16.16
CA ALA A 153 -29.72 23.64 14.94
C ALA A 153 -28.87 23.82 13.68
N ALA A 154 -28.07 24.89 13.60
CA ALA A 154 -27.16 25.13 12.48
C ALA A 154 -26.10 24.02 12.34
N TYR A 155 -25.49 23.60 13.45
CA TYR A 155 -24.55 22.48 13.47
C TYR A 155 -25.21 21.18 13.00
N THR A 156 -26.41 20.87 13.51
CA THR A 156 -27.19 19.69 13.12
C THR A 156 -27.54 19.68 11.63
N GLU A 157 -27.87 20.83 11.04
CA GLU A 157 -28.13 20.95 9.61
C GLU A 157 -26.88 20.61 8.77
N ARG A 158 -25.72 21.13 9.17
CA ARG A 158 -24.44 20.84 8.51
C ARG A 158 -24.04 19.37 8.67
N LEU A 159 -24.30 18.79 9.83
CA LEU A 159 -24.05 17.36 10.09
C LEU A 159 -24.87 16.45 9.18
N LYS A 160 -26.16 16.79 8.92
CA LYS A 160 -27.01 16.04 7.97
C LYS A 160 -26.45 16.07 6.54
N ARG A 161 -25.73 17.12 6.14
CA ARG A 161 -25.05 17.16 4.83
C ARG A 161 -23.85 16.21 4.80
N ALA A 162 -23.05 16.18 5.88
CA ALA A 162 -21.96 15.23 6.04
C ALA A 162 -22.47 13.77 6.05
N GLU A 163 -23.57 13.50 6.74
CA GLU A 163 -24.22 12.19 6.77
C GLU A 163 -24.65 11.74 5.36
N LYS A 164 -25.35 12.60 4.61
CA LYS A 164 -25.75 12.29 3.22
C LYS A 164 -24.56 12.05 2.30
N ALA A 165 -23.49 12.84 2.45
CA ALA A 165 -22.25 12.66 1.70
C ALA A 165 -21.59 11.31 2.03
N ALA A 166 -21.56 10.94 3.32
CA ALA A 166 -21.03 9.66 3.78
C ALA A 166 -21.86 8.47 3.27
N ILE A 167 -23.19 8.55 3.31
CA ILE A 167 -24.08 7.49 2.79
C ILE A 167 -23.88 7.32 1.28
N LYS A 168 -23.90 8.41 0.51
CA LYS A 168 -23.69 8.35 -0.95
C LYS A 168 -22.30 7.82 -1.29
N GLY A 169 -21.29 8.27 -0.55
CA GLY A 169 -19.92 7.80 -0.66
C GLY A 169 -19.79 6.30 -0.37
N GLY A 170 -20.43 5.82 0.71
CA GLY A 170 -20.45 4.42 1.10
C GLY A 170 -21.13 3.51 0.08
N VAL A 171 -22.26 3.93 -0.51
CA VAL A 171 -22.92 3.17 -1.59
C VAL A 171 -22.04 3.11 -2.84
N PHE A 172 -21.34 4.21 -3.15
CA PHE A 172 -20.45 4.27 -4.31
C PHE A 172 -19.20 3.40 -4.12
N THR A 173 -18.54 3.45 -2.96
CA THR A 173 -17.39 2.60 -2.64
C THR A 173 -17.78 1.13 -2.50
N GLY A 174 -18.94 0.84 -1.90
CA GLY A 174 -19.47 -0.52 -1.79
C GLY A 174 -19.79 -1.14 -3.14
N SER A 175 -20.40 -0.39 -4.06
CA SER A 175 -20.66 -0.88 -5.42
C SER A 175 -19.38 -1.09 -6.23
N ALA A 176 -18.38 -0.21 -6.09
CA ALA A 176 -17.05 -0.40 -6.68
C ALA A 176 -16.34 -1.66 -6.15
N PHE A 177 -16.41 -1.92 -4.84
CA PHE A 177 -15.85 -3.12 -4.23
C PHE A 177 -16.55 -4.39 -4.71
N GLY A 178 -17.89 -4.36 -4.80
CA GLY A 178 -18.68 -5.46 -5.36
C GLY A 178 -18.32 -5.76 -6.81
N ALA A 179 -18.17 -4.73 -7.65
CA ALA A 179 -17.75 -4.88 -9.04
C ALA A 179 -16.34 -5.48 -9.17
N MET A 180 -15.39 -5.05 -8.33
CA MET A 180 -14.05 -5.63 -8.26
C MET A 180 -14.09 -7.11 -7.89
N MET A 181 -14.84 -7.49 -6.84
CA MET A 181 -14.97 -8.89 -6.43
C MET A 181 -15.65 -9.75 -7.49
N ALA A 182 -16.67 -9.22 -8.19
CA ALA A 182 -17.29 -9.91 -9.32
C ALA A 182 -16.28 -10.21 -10.44
N CYS A 183 -15.40 -9.27 -10.77
CA CYS A 183 -14.33 -9.50 -11.76
C CYS A 183 -13.38 -10.63 -11.34
N VAL A 184 -13.04 -10.72 -10.05
CA VAL A 184 -12.20 -11.81 -9.51
C VAL A 184 -12.92 -13.17 -9.64
N PHE A 185 -14.21 -13.25 -9.36
CA PHE A 185 -14.98 -14.49 -9.55
C PHE A 185 -15.11 -14.89 -11.02
N LEU A 186 -15.28 -13.92 -11.93
CA LEU A 186 -15.29 -14.18 -13.37
C LEU A 186 -13.92 -14.69 -13.86
N MET A 187 -12.82 -14.15 -13.33
CA MET A 187 -11.47 -14.64 -13.58
C MET A 187 -11.31 -16.11 -13.11
N TYR A 188 -11.80 -16.45 -11.91
CA TYR A 188 -11.82 -17.85 -11.44
C TYR A 188 -12.61 -18.75 -12.38
N ALA A 189 -13.82 -18.34 -12.77
CA ALA A 189 -14.68 -19.10 -13.66
C ALA A 189 -14.01 -19.36 -15.02
N LEU A 190 -13.41 -18.33 -15.63
CA LEU A 190 -12.66 -18.44 -16.88
C LEU A 190 -11.44 -19.36 -16.74
N GLY A 191 -10.68 -19.22 -15.65
CA GLY A 191 -9.51 -20.04 -15.38
C GLY A 191 -9.87 -21.53 -15.25
N PHE A 192 -10.93 -21.86 -14.52
CA PHE A 192 -11.41 -23.24 -14.38
C PHE A 192 -12.02 -23.79 -15.66
N TRP A 193 -12.77 -22.97 -16.40
CA TRP A 193 -13.34 -23.38 -17.69
C TRP A 193 -12.25 -23.75 -18.71
N TYR A 194 -11.22 -22.90 -18.84
CA TYR A 194 -10.10 -23.18 -19.73
C TYR A 194 -9.27 -24.39 -19.25
N ALA A 195 -9.02 -24.50 -17.95
CA ALA A 195 -8.36 -25.66 -17.38
C ALA A 195 -9.11 -26.97 -17.70
N GLY A 196 -10.44 -26.95 -17.60
CA GLY A 196 -11.29 -28.09 -17.96
C GLY A 196 -11.17 -28.49 -19.42
N GLN A 197 -11.09 -27.52 -20.34
CA GLN A 197 -10.87 -27.81 -21.77
C GLN A 197 -9.50 -28.43 -22.03
N VAL A 198 -8.43 -27.86 -21.45
CA VAL A 198 -7.06 -28.39 -21.63
C VAL A 198 -6.95 -29.82 -21.10
N ILE A 199 -7.58 -30.12 -19.97
CA ILE A 199 -7.61 -31.48 -19.41
C ILE A 199 -8.43 -32.42 -20.31
N SER A 200 -9.58 -31.98 -20.81
CA SER A 200 -10.42 -32.79 -21.70
C SER A 200 -9.71 -33.13 -23.01
N ASP A 201 -8.97 -32.18 -23.60
CA ASP A 201 -8.27 -32.41 -24.85
C ASP A 201 -7.05 -33.33 -24.64
N GLY A 202 -6.31 -33.16 -23.53
CA GLY A 202 -5.26 -34.11 -23.16
C GLY A 202 -5.77 -35.53 -22.90
N LEU A 203 -7.00 -35.66 -22.35
CA LEU A 203 -7.64 -36.96 -22.16
C LEU A 203 -8.02 -37.62 -23.50
N ARG A 204 -8.48 -36.82 -24.47
CA ARG A 204 -8.86 -37.30 -25.81
C ARG A 204 -7.65 -37.79 -26.60
N ASP A 205 -6.53 -37.08 -26.53
CA ASP A 205 -5.28 -37.49 -27.17
C ASP A 205 -4.76 -38.82 -26.59
N LEU A 206 -4.84 -38.97 -25.27
CA LEU A 206 -4.48 -40.21 -24.58
C LEU A 206 -5.40 -41.37 -25.00
N GLN A 207 -6.71 -41.11 -25.14
CA GLN A 207 -7.68 -42.10 -25.59
C GLN A 207 -7.49 -42.48 -27.07
N ALA A 208 -7.12 -41.53 -27.93
CA ALA A 208 -6.78 -41.78 -29.34
C ALA A 208 -5.50 -42.61 -29.49
N ALA A 209 -4.48 -42.34 -28.65
CA ALA A 209 -3.23 -43.11 -28.63
C ALA A 209 -3.47 -44.57 -28.20
N ILE A 210 -4.31 -44.80 -27.19
CA ILE A 210 -4.70 -46.16 -26.75
C ILE A 210 -5.51 -46.89 -27.84
N ALA A 211 -6.36 -46.18 -28.58
CA ALA A 211 -7.14 -46.79 -29.67
C ALA A 211 -6.28 -47.23 -30.87
N MET A 212 -5.12 -46.62 -31.10
CA MET A 212 -4.21 -46.98 -32.20
C MET A 212 -3.28 -48.17 -31.89
N LEU A 213 -3.07 -48.53 -30.62
CA LEU A 213 -2.21 -49.64 -30.20
C LEU A 213 -3.00 -50.62 -29.31
N PRO A 214 -3.58 -51.70 -29.87
CA PRO A 214 -4.30 -52.70 -29.10
C PRO A 214 -3.31 -53.52 -28.26
N GLY A 215 -3.16 -53.19 -26.97
CA GLY A 215 -2.34 -53.94 -26.01
C GLY A 215 -1.56 -53.08 -25.01
N THR A 216 -1.45 -51.77 -25.22
CA THR A 216 -0.81 -50.87 -24.25
C THR A 216 -1.78 -50.54 -23.12
N THR A 217 -1.40 -50.93 -21.90
CA THR A 217 -2.14 -50.54 -20.68
C THR A 217 -1.85 -49.08 -20.35
N VAL A 218 -2.78 -48.44 -19.61
CA VAL A 218 -2.70 -47.04 -19.11
C VAL A 218 -1.42 -46.70 -18.33
N LEU A 219 -0.54 -47.68 -18.07
CA LEU A 219 0.73 -47.54 -17.37
C LEU A 219 1.88 -47.12 -18.32
N ASP A 220 1.80 -47.42 -19.62
CA ASP A 220 2.82 -47.07 -20.63
C ASP A 220 2.48 -45.78 -21.41
N ALA A 221 1.20 -45.40 -21.44
CA ALA A 221 0.79 -44.08 -21.91
C ALA A 221 1.22 -43.07 -20.82
N GLY A 222 2.34 -42.39 -21.06
CA GLY A 222 2.92 -41.43 -20.12
C GLY A 222 1.88 -40.54 -19.44
N SER A 223 2.12 -40.20 -18.16
CA SER A 223 1.28 -39.30 -17.37
C SER A 223 0.90 -38.05 -18.18
N LEU A 224 -0.38 -37.64 -18.13
CA LEU A 224 -0.84 -36.38 -18.71
C LEU A 224 0.18 -35.27 -18.40
N GLU A 225 0.65 -34.58 -19.45
CA GLU A 225 1.58 -33.45 -19.30
C GLU A 225 0.98 -32.33 -18.41
N PHE A 226 -0.35 -32.30 -18.28
CA PHE A 226 -1.09 -31.35 -17.47
C PHE A 226 -2.11 -32.05 -16.59
N GLN A 227 -1.83 -32.10 -15.28
CA GLN A 227 -2.74 -32.70 -14.29
C GLN A 227 -3.66 -31.61 -13.69
N GLY A 228 -4.84 -32.00 -13.19
CA GLY A 228 -5.77 -31.04 -12.58
C GLY A 228 -5.18 -30.21 -11.43
N GLY A 229 -4.18 -30.74 -10.71
CA GLY A 229 -3.44 -30.01 -9.68
C GLY A 229 -2.65 -28.82 -10.24
N ASP A 230 -2.19 -28.90 -11.48
CA ASP A 230 -1.35 -27.89 -12.12
C ASP A 230 -2.14 -26.64 -12.47
N ALA A 231 -3.38 -26.83 -12.90
CA ALA A 231 -4.31 -25.73 -13.12
C ALA A 231 -4.55 -24.93 -11.84
N ILE A 232 -4.71 -25.63 -10.71
CA ILE A 232 -4.93 -25.00 -9.40
C ILE A 232 -3.67 -24.26 -8.97
N VAL A 233 -2.48 -24.86 -9.13
CA VAL A 233 -1.20 -24.21 -8.81
C VAL A 233 -1.01 -22.94 -9.62
N VAL A 234 -1.19 -22.99 -10.94
CA VAL A 234 -1.03 -21.81 -11.81
C VAL A 234 -2.01 -20.71 -11.40
N LEU A 235 -3.27 -21.05 -11.17
CA LEU A 235 -4.31 -20.10 -10.78
C LEU A 235 -3.99 -19.43 -9.43
N ILE A 236 -3.61 -20.21 -8.41
CA ILE A 236 -3.25 -19.67 -7.10
C ILE A 236 -1.98 -18.82 -7.19
N CYS A 237 -0.94 -19.28 -7.91
CA CYS A 237 0.32 -18.54 -8.05
C CYS A 237 0.12 -17.18 -8.74
N VAL A 238 -0.65 -17.13 -9.83
CA VAL A 238 -0.92 -15.86 -10.52
C VAL A 238 -1.73 -14.91 -9.62
N MET A 239 -2.66 -15.44 -8.84
CA MET A 239 -3.48 -14.60 -7.96
C MET A 239 -2.73 -14.07 -6.74
N VAL A 240 -1.91 -14.91 -6.09
CA VAL A 240 -1.04 -14.46 -4.99
C VAL A 240 -0.07 -13.39 -5.51
N SER A 241 0.41 -13.53 -6.75
CA SER A 241 1.26 -12.53 -7.41
C SER A 241 0.51 -11.21 -7.64
N ALA A 242 -0.72 -11.28 -8.16
CA ALA A 242 -1.57 -10.12 -8.38
C ALA A 242 -1.91 -9.37 -7.08
N PHE A 243 -2.25 -10.11 -6.02
CA PHE A 243 -2.49 -9.55 -4.70
C PHE A 243 -1.24 -8.89 -4.12
N SER A 244 -0.06 -9.51 -4.32
CA SER A 244 1.22 -8.95 -3.87
C SER A 244 1.50 -7.59 -4.52
N ILE A 245 1.21 -7.43 -5.81
CA ILE A 245 1.31 -6.14 -6.51
C ILE A 245 0.40 -5.09 -5.85
N GLY A 246 -0.84 -5.46 -5.53
CA GLY A 246 -1.80 -4.57 -4.85
C GLY A 246 -1.29 -4.05 -3.50
N GLN A 247 -0.54 -4.86 -2.76
CA GLN A 247 0.03 -4.48 -1.45
C GLN A 247 1.29 -3.61 -1.56
N ILE A 248 1.98 -3.59 -2.71
CA ILE A 248 3.15 -2.73 -2.94
C ILE A 248 2.74 -1.26 -3.14
N ILE A 249 1.53 -1.00 -3.64
CA ILE A 249 1.04 0.37 -3.92
C ILE A 249 1.08 1.29 -2.69
N PRO A 250 0.46 0.95 -1.53
CA PRO A 250 0.51 1.82 -0.34
C PRO A 250 1.93 1.99 0.18
N LEU A 251 2.75 0.94 0.06
CA LEU A 251 4.12 0.91 0.51
C LEU A 251 5.01 1.90 -0.24
N PHE A 252 4.79 2.02 -1.55
CA PHE A 252 5.47 3.01 -2.37
C PHE A 252 5.09 4.43 -1.95
N GLY A 253 3.83 4.68 -1.60
CA GLY A 253 3.39 5.98 -1.08
C GLY A 253 4.05 6.36 0.24
N ASP A 254 4.24 5.40 1.14
CA ASP A 254 4.96 5.63 2.39
C ASP A 254 6.46 5.85 2.19
N TYR A 255 7.05 5.17 1.20
CA TYR A 255 8.44 5.41 0.81
C TYR A 255 8.64 6.82 0.25
N MET A 256 7.72 7.29 -0.61
CA MET A 256 7.77 8.66 -1.15
C MET A 256 7.72 9.72 -0.04
N LYS A 257 6.86 9.54 0.96
CA LYS A 257 6.80 10.44 2.14
C LYS A 257 8.11 10.43 2.95
N ALA A 258 8.74 9.27 3.07
CA ALA A 258 10.03 9.18 3.75
C ALA A 258 11.16 9.86 2.97
N VAL A 259 11.15 9.80 1.64
CA VAL A 259 12.11 10.52 0.79
C VAL A 259 11.94 12.04 0.93
N GLU A 260 10.69 12.52 0.95
CA GLU A 260 10.39 13.94 1.19
C GLU A 260 10.91 14.39 2.55
N ALA A 261 10.57 13.66 3.63
CA ALA A 261 11.09 13.93 4.97
C ALA A 261 12.62 13.86 5.07
N ALA A 262 13.26 12.97 4.29
CA ALA A 262 14.72 12.87 4.23
C ALA A 262 15.35 14.07 3.53
N ASN A 263 14.74 14.58 2.45
CA ASN A 263 15.23 15.75 1.74
C ASN A 263 15.23 16.99 2.65
N ASP A 264 14.16 17.21 3.41
CA ASP A 264 14.08 18.33 4.37
C ASP A 264 15.22 18.27 5.41
N LEU A 265 15.51 17.07 5.93
CA LEU A 265 16.60 16.90 6.90
C LEU A 265 17.99 17.00 6.26
N LEU A 266 18.15 16.51 5.03
CA LEU A 266 19.39 16.62 4.27
C LEU A 266 19.69 18.07 3.88
N GLU A 267 18.68 18.90 3.66
CA GLU A 267 18.86 20.34 3.45
C GLU A 267 19.51 21.00 4.66
N ILE A 268 19.06 20.66 5.88
CA ILE A 268 19.67 21.12 7.14
C ILE A 268 21.10 20.61 7.27
N ILE A 269 21.34 19.32 6.99
CA ILE A 269 22.67 18.72 7.09
C ILE A 269 23.66 19.37 6.11
N ASN A 270 23.25 19.61 4.87
CA ASN A 270 24.12 20.15 3.81
C ASN A 270 24.26 21.67 3.86
N ARG A 271 23.43 22.38 4.64
CA ARG A 271 23.56 23.83 4.84
C ARG A 271 24.89 24.14 5.53
N LYS A 272 25.81 24.80 4.82
CA LYS A 272 27.01 25.38 5.41
C LYS A 272 26.64 26.65 6.20
N SER A 273 27.06 26.72 7.46
CA SER A 273 26.94 27.94 8.26
C SER A 273 27.83 29.04 7.68
N GLN A 274 27.38 30.30 7.73
CA GLN A 274 28.23 31.44 7.31
C GLN A 274 29.27 31.78 8.37
N LEU A 275 28.97 31.44 9.63
CA LEU A 275 29.87 31.52 10.79
C LEU A 275 29.90 30.13 11.43
N ASP A 276 30.92 29.31 11.15
CA ASP A 276 31.07 27.98 11.76
C ASP A 276 31.81 28.12 13.10
N PRO A 277 31.17 27.82 14.25
CA PRO A 277 31.81 27.90 15.57
C PRO A 277 32.95 26.89 15.78
N LEU A 278 33.07 25.88 14.91
CA LEU A 278 34.04 24.79 15.00
C LEU A 278 35.13 24.86 13.91
N ASP A 279 35.16 25.93 13.11
CA ASP A 279 36.23 26.15 12.15
C ASP A 279 37.46 26.75 12.85
N GLU A 280 38.57 26.01 12.86
CA GLU A 280 39.84 26.45 13.47
C GLU A 280 40.49 27.61 12.70
N SER A 281 39.95 27.99 11.54
CA SER A 281 40.47 29.09 10.73
C SER A 281 40.13 30.49 11.26
N GLY A 282 39.30 30.60 12.31
CA GLY A 282 39.19 31.80 13.12
C GLY A 282 38.75 33.04 12.34
N LEU A 283 37.51 33.04 11.83
CA LEU A 283 36.73 34.23 11.51
C LEU A 283 35.28 34.05 11.95
#